data_AF-A0A4R1ZUT0-F1
#
_entry.id   AF-A0A4R1ZUT0-F1
#
_cell.length_a   1.000
_cell.length_b   1.000
_cell.length_c   1.000
_cell.angle_alpha   90.00
_cell.angle_beta   90.00
_cell.angle_gamma   90.00
#
_symmetry.space_group_name_H-M   'P 1'
#
loop_
_entity.id
_entity.type
_entity.pdbx_description
1 polymer ?
#
loop_
_entity_poly.entity_id
_entity_poly.type
_entity_poly.pdbx_seq_one_letter_code
_entity_poly.pdbx_strand_id
1 'polypeptide(L)'
;MEQASKPQQDATNIPQEEFFAAAALFCRAYPVFVAEIDRVEAERGRLNDFQLMRAVNKAKEGLVILGWDCRKAVNALFDTYVEIYKHSSKDDANEWAESTFGCSKTLIYEPPLEEEEILEQGLSLEFRIEQLTALIHEQEATLLQNYRDLYRLKIAAAHEAEADNSQGESEQNSNQLEE
;
A
#
# COMPACT_ATOMS: atom_id res chain seq x y z
N MET A 1 -4.14 -46.34 -27.52
CA MET A 1 -4.76 -45.04 -27.84
C MET A 1 -4.64 -44.18 -26.61
N GLU A 2 -3.55 -43.45 -26.52
CA GLU A 2 -3.34 -42.42 -25.51
C GLU A 2 -4.25 -41.25 -25.83
N GLN A 3 -5.04 -40.81 -24.85
CA GLN A 3 -5.47 -39.42 -24.80
C GLN A 3 -4.94 -38.87 -23.48
N ALA A 4 -3.72 -38.35 -23.57
CA ALA A 4 -3.17 -37.46 -22.56
C ALA A 4 -4.11 -36.26 -22.44
N SER A 5 -4.77 -36.14 -21.30
CA SER A 5 -5.49 -34.93 -20.91
C SER A 5 -4.47 -33.80 -20.85
N LYS A 6 -4.60 -32.84 -21.77
CA LYS A 6 -3.82 -31.61 -21.78
C LYS A 6 -3.98 -30.92 -20.42
N PRO A 7 -2.91 -30.41 -19.80
CA PRO A 7 -3.06 -29.50 -18.66
C PRO A 7 -3.75 -28.24 -19.17
N GLN A 8 -4.94 -27.99 -18.66
CA GLN A 8 -5.70 -26.78 -18.90
C GLN A 8 -4.94 -25.65 -18.20
N GLN A 9 -4.06 -25.00 -18.95
CA GLN A 9 -3.43 -23.74 -18.56
C GLN A 9 -4.51 -22.67 -18.55
N ASP A 10 -5.30 -22.61 -17.47
CA ASP A 10 -6.01 -21.39 -17.07
C ASP A 10 -4.97 -20.39 -16.56
N ALA A 11 -4.07 -19.95 -17.45
CA ALA A 11 -3.30 -18.75 -17.23
C ALA A 11 -4.31 -17.60 -17.20
N THR A 12 -4.54 -17.09 -16.00
CA THR A 12 -5.42 -15.98 -15.64
C THR A 12 -5.05 -14.75 -16.46
N ASN A 13 -5.60 -14.63 -17.67
CA ASN A 13 -5.63 -13.37 -18.42
C ASN A 13 -6.69 -12.46 -17.77
N ILE A 14 -6.42 -12.03 -16.54
CA ILE A 14 -7.19 -10.96 -15.91
C ILE A 14 -6.77 -9.67 -16.61
N PRO A 15 -7.71 -8.88 -17.16
CA PRO A 15 -7.39 -7.58 -17.73
C PRO A 15 -6.64 -6.71 -16.73
N GLN A 16 -5.68 -5.92 -17.21
CA GLN A 16 -4.84 -5.11 -16.32
C GLN A 16 -5.68 -4.13 -15.47
N GLU A 17 -6.74 -3.57 -16.04
CA GLU A 17 -7.69 -2.69 -15.35
C GLU A 17 -8.40 -3.40 -14.18
N GLU A 18 -8.85 -4.65 -14.40
CA GLU A 18 -9.49 -5.49 -13.38
C GLU A 18 -8.51 -5.85 -12.25
N PHE A 19 -7.23 -6.07 -12.58
CA PHE A 19 -6.19 -6.30 -11.59
C PHE A 19 -5.92 -5.06 -10.73
N PHE A 20 -5.87 -3.87 -11.33
CA PHE A 20 -5.72 -2.62 -10.56
C PHE A 20 -6.92 -2.34 -9.67
N ALA A 21 -8.14 -2.56 -10.16
CA ALA A 21 -9.35 -2.47 -9.34
C ALA A 21 -9.30 -3.46 -8.16
N ALA A 22 -8.84 -4.68 -8.41
CA ALA A 22 -8.67 -5.68 -7.37
C ALA A 22 -7.60 -5.31 -6.34
N ALA A 23 -6.47 -4.74 -6.77
CA ALA A 23 -5.44 -4.25 -5.86
C ALA A 23 -5.94 -3.11 -4.97
N ALA A 24 -6.72 -2.18 -5.53
CA ALA A 24 -7.35 -1.11 -4.75
C ALA A 24 -8.34 -1.66 -3.70
N LEU A 25 -9.17 -2.63 -4.09
CA LEU A 25 -10.10 -3.30 -3.18
C LEU A 25 -9.36 -4.10 -2.09
N PHE A 26 -8.27 -4.77 -2.45
CA PHE A 26 -7.40 -5.47 -1.51
C PHE A 26 -6.82 -4.50 -0.47
N CYS A 27 -6.21 -3.38 -0.90
CA CYS A 27 -5.70 -2.39 0.05
C CYS A 27 -6.80 -1.75 0.91
N ARG A 28 -8.01 -1.58 0.37
CA ARG A 28 -9.16 -1.10 1.18
C ARG A 28 -9.54 -2.09 2.29
N ALA A 29 -9.53 -3.39 2.01
CA ALA A 29 -9.85 -4.42 3.00
C ALA A 29 -8.68 -4.79 3.92
N TYR A 30 -7.45 -4.45 3.54
CA TYR A 30 -6.23 -4.86 4.21
C TYR A 30 -6.15 -4.46 5.70
N PRO A 31 -6.48 -3.23 6.14
CA PRO A 31 -6.45 -2.87 7.55
C PRO A 31 -7.37 -3.73 8.41
N VAL A 32 -8.59 -4.00 7.92
CA VAL A 32 -9.58 -4.85 8.63
C VAL A 32 -9.06 -6.29 8.71
N PHE A 33 -8.47 -6.78 7.63
CA PHE A 33 -7.90 -8.11 7.56
C PHE A 33 -6.76 -8.31 8.57
N VAL A 34 -5.75 -7.43 8.56
CA VAL A 34 -4.61 -7.51 9.47
C VAL A 34 -5.03 -7.31 10.92
N ALA A 35 -5.95 -6.37 11.20
CA ALA A 35 -6.47 -6.19 12.56
C ALA A 35 -7.16 -7.46 13.11
N GLU A 36 -7.85 -8.22 12.25
CA GLU A 36 -8.44 -9.49 12.66
C GLU A 36 -7.38 -10.58 12.89
N ILE A 37 -6.32 -10.62 12.07
CA ILE A 37 -5.17 -11.50 12.30
C ILE A 37 -4.53 -11.17 13.66
N ASP A 38 -4.19 -9.90 13.89
CA ASP A 38 -3.54 -9.44 15.13
C ASP A 38 -4.40 -9.77 16.37
N ARG A 39 -5.72 -9.57 16.28
CA ARG A 39 -6.65 -9.93 17.36
C ARG A 39 -6.61 -11.42 17.68
N VAL A 40 -6.64 -12.28 16.67
CA VAL A 40 -6.66 -13.74 16.88
C VAL A 40 -5.29 -14.25 17.33
N GLU A 41 -4.20 -13.69 16.80
CA GLU A 41 -2.84 -14.01 17.25
C GLU A 41 -2.61 -13.66 18.72
N ALA A 42 -3.12 -12.51 19.17
CA ALA A 42 -3.02 -12.11 20.56
C ALA A 42 -3.77 -13.06 21.51
N GLU A 43 -4.90 -13.62 21.08
CA GLU A 43 -5.73 -14.52 21.90
C GLU A 43 -5.24 -15.98 21.89
N ARG A 44 -4.75 -16.47 20.75
CA ARG A 44 -4.54 -17.92 20.51
C ARG A 44 -3.22 -18.29 19.85
N GLY A 45 -2.42 -17.30 19.48
CA GLY A 45 -1.24 -17.49 18.63
C GLY A 45 -1.61 -17.68 17.16
N ARG A 46 -0.67 -18.24 16.39
CA ARG A 46 -0.73 -18.31 14.92
C ARG A 46 -2.07 -18.88 14.41
N LEU A 47 -2.64 -18.23 13.39
CA LEU A 47 -3.93 -18.60 12.83
C LEU A 47 -3.82 -19.90 12.02
N ASN A 48 -4.85 -20.74 12.13
CA ASN A 48 -5.07 -21.87 11.23
C ASN A 48 -5.85 -21.46 9.96
N ASP A 49 -5.93 -22.37 9.00
CA ASP A 49 -6.58 -22.13 7.70
C ASP A 49 -8.03 -21.64 7.82
N PHE A 50 -8.79 -22.18 8.77
CA PHE A 50 -10.16 -21.74 8.99
C PHE A 50 -10.24 -20.31 9.54
N GLN A 51 -9.35 -19.95 10.45
CA GLN A 51 -9.26 -18.60 11.00
C GLN A 51 -8.80 -17.59 9.95
N LEU A 52 -7.84 -17.97 9.09
CA LEU A 52 -7.38 -17.15 7.97
C LEU A 52 -8.52 -16.91 6.97
N MET A 53 -9.22 -17.97 6.57
CA MET A 53 -10.39 -17.83 5.68
C MET A 53 -11.49 -16.96 6.29
N ARG A 54 -11.73 -17.09 7.61
CA ARG A 54 -12.67 -16.23 8.31
C ARG A 54 -12.24 -14.77 8.31
N ALA A 55 -10.95 -14.50 8.55
CA ALA A 55 -10.40 -13.14 8.49
C ALA A 55 -10.53 -12.54 7.08
N VAL A 56 -10.23 -13.32 6.03
CA VAL A 56 -10.43 -12.92 4.63
C VAL A 56 -11.89 -12.59 4.35
N ASN A 57 -12.83 -13.43 4.79
CA ASN A 57 -14.25 -13.18 4.58
C ASN A 57 -14.73 -11.92 5.30
N LYS A 58 -14.33 -11.75 6.58
CA LYS A 58 -14.65 -10.55 7.36
C LYS A 58 -14.13 -9.28 6.70
N ALA A 59 -12.90 -9.31 6.17
CA ALA A 59 -12.32 -8.17 5.47
C ALA A 59 -13.09 -7.79 4.19
N LYS A 60 -13.73 -8.77 3.55
CA LYS A 60 -14.53 -8.58 2.34
C LYS A 60 -16.00 -8.21 2.60
N GLU A 61 -16.51 -8.32 3.83
CA GLU A 61 -17.93 -8.06 4.16
C GLU A 61 -18.38 -6.65 3.77
N GLY A 62 -17.49 -5.66 3.78
CA GLY A 62 -17.77 -4.27 3.37
C GLY A 62 -17.34 -3.92 1.94
N LEU A 63 -16.92 -4.89 1.12
CA LEU A 63 -16.47 -4.64 -0.25
C LEU A 63 -17.57 -4.96 -1.27
N VAL A 64 -17.92 -3.96 -2.08
CA VAL A 64 -18.68 -4.18 -3.31
C VAL A 64 -17.71 -4.51 -4.43
N ILE A 65 -17.64 -5.78 -4.83
CA ILE A 65 -16.76 -6.25 -5.91
C ILE A 65 -17.59 -6.49 -7.16
N LEU A 66 -17.48 -5.56 -8.11
CA LEU A 66 -18.09 -5.64 -9.43
C LEU A 66 -17.22 -6.46 -10.37
N GLY A 67 -17.83 -7.28 -11.21
CA GLY A 67 -17.11 -8.10 -12.18
C GLY A 67 -16.61 -9.43 -11.61
N TRP A 68 -16.61 -10.45 -12.47
CA TRP A 68 -16.12 -11.79 -12.12
C TRP A 68 -14.58 -11.81 -12.03
N ASP A 69 -13.91 -11.14 -12.96
CA ASP A 69 -12.44 -11.14 -13.04
C ASP A 69 -11.82 -10.34 -11.89
N CYS A 70 -12.36 -9.17 -11.54
CA CYS A 70 -11.97 -8.47 -10.32
C CYS A 70 -12.12 -9.34 -9.07
N ARG A 71 -13.25 -10.06 -8.92
CA ARG A 71 -13.46 -10.97 -7.77
C ARG A 71 -12.45 -12.10 -7.72
N LYS A 72 -12.12 -12.69 -8.87
CA LYS A 72 -11.08 -13.72 -8.99
C LYS A 72 -9.72 -13.16 -8.59
N ALA A 73 -9.39 -11.95 -9.06
CA ALA A 73 -8.15 -11.26 -8.74
C ALA A 73 -8.04 -10.92 -7.24
N VAL A 74 -9.08 -10.34 -6.63
CA VAL A 74 -9.10 -10.04 -5.19
C VAL A 74 -8.87 -11.31 -4.35
N ASN A 75 -9.56 -12.40 -4.68
CA ASN A 75 -9.34 -13.67 -3.98
C ASN A 75 -7.91 -14.18 -4.15
N ALA A 76 -7.35 -14.12 -5.37
CA ALA A 76 -5.96 -14.52 -5.62
C ALA A 76 -4.94 -13.69 -4.83
N LEU A 77 -5.20 -12.40 -4.61
CA LEU A 77 -4.37 -11.54 -3.76
C LEU A 77 -4.42 -11.99 -2.29
N PHE A 78 -5.61 -12.25 -1.76
CA PHE A 78 -5.75 -12.80 -0.40
C PHE A 78 -5.13 -14.19 -0.26
N ASP A 79 -5.28 -15.05 -1.26
CA ASP A 79 -4.69 -16.39 -1.27
C ASP A 79 -3.16 -16.30 -1.26
N THR A 80 -2.58 -15.38 -2.03
CA THR A 80 -1.13 -15.12 -2.05
C THR A 80 -0.64 -14.67 -0.67
N TYR A 81 -1.34 -13.72 -0.03
CA TYR A 81 -1.01 -13.31 1.33
C TYR A 81 -1.05 -14.49 2.30
N VAL A 82 -2.12 -15.29 2.25
CA VAL A 82 -2.34 -16.44 3.14
C VAL A 82 -1.24 -17.48 2.97
N GLU A 83 -0.81 -17.75 1.74
CA GLU A 83 0.30 -18.68 1.46
C GLU A 83 1.62 -18.17 2.03
N ILE A 84 1.93 -16.87 1.86
CA ILE A 84 3.14 -16.27 2.46
C ILE A 84 3.08 -16.36 3.99
N TYR A 85 1.93 -16.02 4.59
CA TYR A 85 1.73 -16.11 6.04
C TYR A 85 1.94 -17.53 6.58
N LYS A 86 1.50 -18.57 5.84
CA LYS A 86 1.64 -19.97 6.24
C LYS A 86 3.07 -20.49 6.12
N HIS A 87 3.82 -20.06 5.11
CA HIS A 87 5.16 -20.60 4.85
C HIS A 87 6.28 -19.82 5.52
N SER A 88 6.09 -18.52 5.71
CA SER A 88 7.08 -17.64 6.32
C SER A 88 6.50 -17.08 7.62
N SER A 89 6.31 -15.76 7.71
CA SER A 89 5.74 -15.08 8.85
C SER A 89 4.65 -14.09 8.46
N LYS A 90 3.95 -13.55 9.46
CA LYS A 90 3.04 -12.42 9.29
C LYS A 90 3.76 -11.19 8.76
N ASP A 91 4.98 -10.94 9.23
CA ASP A 91 5.73 -9.75 8.85
C ASP A 91 6.17 -9.81 7.39
N ASP A 92 6.58 -10.98 6.90
CA ASP A 92 6.88 -11.17 5.47
C ASP A 92 5.63 -10.99 4.58
N ALA A 93 4.48 -11.47 5.05
CA ALA A 93 3.20 -11.27 4.34
C ALA A 93 2.77 -9.80 4.33
N ASN A 94 3.01 -9.08 5.42
CA ASN A 94 2.76 -7.63 5.50
C ASN A 94 3.70 -6.86 4.57
N GLU A 95 4.99 -7.19 4.58
CA GLU A 95 6.01 -6.56 3.73
C GLU A 95 5.69 -6.79 2.26
N TRP A 96 5.23 -7.98 1.87
CA TRP A 96 4.76 -8.24 0.52
C TRP A 96 3.58 -7.32 0.13
N ALA A 97 2.58 -7.18 0.99
CA ALA A 97 1.42 -6.34 0.73
C ALA A 97 1.79 -4.85 0.64
N GLU A 98 2.69 -4.39 1.51
CA GLU A 98 3.19 -3.01 1.53
C GLU A 98 4.09 -2.72 0.32
N SER A 99 5.05 -3.58 0.02
CA SER A 99 5.98 -3.39 -1.11
C SER A 99 5.31 -3.52 -2.47
N THR A 100 4.32 -4.40 -2.62
CA THR A 100 3.64 -4.65 -3.90
C THR A 100 2.55 -3.62 -4.20
N PHE A 101 1.79 -3.22 -3.18
CA PHE A 101 0.58 -2.40 -3.36
C PHE A 101 0.55 -1.12 -2.54
N GLY A 102 1.53 -0.88 -1.67
CA GLY A 102 1.55 0.27 -0.76
C GLY A 102 0.48 0.19 0.32
N CYS A 103 -0.06 -1.01 0.62
CA CYS A 103 -1.07 -1.13 1.66
C CYS A 103 -0.43 -0.87 3.04
N SER A 104 -0.99 0.07 3.81
CA SER A 104 -0.56 0.33 5.19
C SER A 104 -1.65 -0.03 6.18
N LYS A 105 -1.24 -0.59 7.33
CA LYS A 105 -2.13 -0.93 8.45
C LYS A 105 -2.83 0.31 9.05
N THR A 106 -2.24 1.49 8.86
CA THR A 106 -2.76 2.77 9.38
C THR A 106 -3.49 3.58 8.32
N LEU A 107 -3.46 3.16 7.05
CA LEU A 107 -4.23 3.81 6.00
C LEU A 107 -5.70 3.42 6.20
N ILE A 108 -6.45 4.29 6.86
CA ILE A 108 -7.90 4.27 6.77
C ILE A 108 -8.20 4.67 5.33
N TYR A 109 -8.46 3.68 4.46
CA TYR A 109 -9.04 3.96 3.16
C TYR A 109 -10.47 4.43 3.41
N GLU A 110 -10.64 5.75 3.56
CA GLU A 110 -11.96 6.36 3.58
C GLU A 110 -12.56 6.10 2.19
N PRO A 111 -13.65 5.32 2.09
CA PRO A 111 -14.30 5.12 0.81
C PRO A 111 -14.64 6.50 0.23
N PRO A 112 -14.50 6.72 -1.08
CA PRO A 112 -15.26 7.80 -1.69
C PRO A 112 -16.73 7.55 -1.31
N LEU A 113 -17.36 8.51 -0.62
CA LEU A 113 -18.79 8.44 -0.32
C LEU A 113 -19.52 8.13 -1.63
N GLU A 114 -20.31 7.06 -1.63
CA GLU A 114 -21.16 6.75 -2.78
C GLU A 114 -22.12 7.94 -3.01
N GLU A 115 -22.45 8.25 -4.27
CA GLU A 115 -23.30 9.43 -4.60
C GLU A 115 -24.63 9.45 -3.81
N GLU A 116 -25.14 8.26 -3.45
CA GLU A 116 -26.30 8.08 -2.58
C GLU A 116 -26.08 8.54 -1.13
N GLU A 117 -24.90 8.32 -0.53
CA GLU A 117 -24.59 8.78 0.84
C GLU A 117 -24.41 10.31 0.91
N ILE A 118 -23.92 10.94 -0.17
CA ILE A 118 -23.78 12.41 -0.26
C ILE A 118 -25.17 13.07 -0.21
N LEU A 119 -26.13 12.51 -0.93
CA LEU A 119 -27.53 12.95 -0.93
C LEU A 119 -28.23 12.67 0.41
N GLU A 120 -27.99 11.51 1.04
CA GLU A 120 -28.56 11.17 2.36
C GLU A 120 -28.05 12.06 3.50
N GLN A 121 -26.81 12.54 3.42
CA GLN A 121 -26.24 13.50 4.39
C GLN A 121 -26.70 14.95 4.15
N GLY A 122 -27.53 15.20 3.13
CA GLY A 122 -28.07 16.52 2.82
C GLY A 122 -27.04 17.51 2.28
N LEU A 123 -25.87 17.03 1.84
CA LEU A 123 -24.85 17.84 1.18
C LEU A 123 -25.16 17.85 -0.32
N SER A 124 -25.22 19.03 -0.94
CA SER A 124 -25.25 19.07 -2.42
C SER A 124 -23.91 18.58 -2.96
N LEU A 125 -23.95 17.89 -4.10
CA LEU A 125 -22.75 17.41 -4.78
C LEU A 125 -21.77 18.56 -5.04
N GLU A 126 -22.27 19.75 -5.39
CA GLU A 126 -21.47 20.97 -5.56
C GLU A 126 -20.71 21.33 -4.27
N PHE A 127 -21.34 21.27 -3.10
CA PHE A 127 -20.66 21.57 -1.84
C PHE A 127 -19.57 20.55 -1.51
N ARG A 128 -19.75 19.26 -1.86
CA ARG A 128 -18.71 18.24 -1.68
C ARG A 128 -17.55 18.44 -2.66
N ILE A 129 -17.85 18.80 -3.90
CA ILE A 129 -16.84 19.16 -4.92
C ILE A 129 -16.02 20.36 -4.46
N GLU A 130 -16.65 21.40 -3.93
CA GLU A 130 -15.96 22.58 -3.41
C GLU A 130 -15.04 22.23 -2.23
N GLN A 131 -15.52 21.43 -1.28
CA GLN A 131 -14.69 20.96 -0.16
C GLN A 131 -13.48 20.15 -0.60
N LEU A 132 -13.67 19.20 -1.52
CA LEU A 132 -12.57 18.38 -2.04
C LEU A 132 -11.58 19.24 -2.83
N THR A 133 -12.07 20.21 -3.60
CA THR A 133 -11.23 21.16 -4.32
C THR A 133 -10.38 22.00 -3.36
N ALA A 134 -10.96 22.48 -2.26
CA ALA A 134 -10.24 23.22 -1.23
C ALA A 134 -9.16 22.35 -0.56
N LEU A 135 -9.48 21.10 -0.23
CA LEU A 135 -8.55 20.15 0.35
C LEU A 135 -7.38 19.84 -0.59
N ILE A 136 -7.65 19.65 -1.88
CA ILE A 136 -6.61 19.43 -2.90
C ILE A 136 -5.65 20.62 -2.94
N HIS A 137 -6.16 21.85 -2.99
CA HIS A 137 -5.29 23.04 -3.01
C HIS A 137 -4.43 23.16 -1.74
N GLU A 138 -4.95 22.81 -0.57
CA GLU A 138 -4.18 22.80 0.68
C GLU A 138 -3.06 21.75 0.65
N GLN A 139 -3.36 20.55 0.17
CA GLN A 139 -2.39 19.46 0.02
C GLN A 139 -1.31 19.81 -1.02
N GLU A 140 -1.68 20.41 -2.14
CA GLU A 140 -0.74 20.89 -3.16
C GLU A 140 0.19 21.98 -2.64
N ALA A 141 -0.33 22.93 -1.84
CA ALA A 141 0.47 23.96 -1.20
C ALA A 141 1.49 23.35 -0.23
N THR A 142 1.05 22.37 0.57
CA THR A 142 1.91 21.61 1.48
C THR A 142 3.01 20.87 0.74
N LEU A 143 2.65 20.19 -0.36
CA LEU A 143 3.59 19.45 -1.20
C LEU A 143 4.65 20.38 -1.82
N LEU A 144 4.22 21.54 -2.33
CA LEU A 144 5.14 22.56 -2.85
C LEU A 144 6.11 23.06 -1.77
N GLN A 145 5.64 23.24 -0.54
CA GLN A 145 6.50 23.63 0.56
C GLN A 145 7.52 22.55 0.89
N ASN A 146 7.11 21.28 0.95
CA ASN A 146 8.01 20.15 1.14
C ASN A 146 9.08 20.07 0.05
N TYR A 147 8.73 20.29 -1.23
CA TYR A 147 9.70 20.34 -2.32
C TYR A 147 10.74 21.45 -2.15
N ARG A 148 10.32 22.64 -1.70
CA ARG A 148 11.24 23.76 -1.43
C ARG A 148 12.21 23.42 -0.32
N ASP A 149 11.72 22.84 0.77
CA ASP A 149 12.56 22.48 1.91
C ASP A 149 13.52 21.33 1.56
N LEU A 150 13.06 20.34 0.79
CA LEU A 150 13.93 19.30 0.24
C LEU A 150 15.06 19.89 -0.62
N TYR A 151 14.74 20.85 -1.48
CA TYR A 151 15.75 21.49 -2.32
C TYR A 151 16.79 22.27 -1.50
N ARG A 152 16.35 22.99 -0.46
CA ARG A 152 17.25 23.67 0.48
C ARG A 152 18.18 22.69 1.19
N LEU A 153 17.64 21.58 1.66
CA LEU A 153 18.44 20.54 2.32
C LEU A 153 19.46 19.90 1.36
N LYS A 154 19.09 19.66 0.10
CA LYS A 154 20.03 19.16 -0.92
C LYS A 154 21.18 20.12 -1.16
N ILE A 155 20.92 21.43 -1.20
CA ILE A 155 21.97 22.44 -1.32
C ILE A 155 22.87 22.45 -0.08
N ALA A 156 22.28 22.44 1.12
CA ALA A 156 23.05 22.40 2.36
C ALA A 156 23.97 21.17 2.43
N ALA A 157 23.44 19.99 2.11
CA ALA A 157 24.22 18.75 2.09
C ALA A 157 25.35 18.77 1.05
N ALA A 158 25.15 19.41 -0.11
CA ALA A 158 26.21 19.58 -1.10
C ALA A 158 27.34 20.49 -0.58
N HIS A 159 26.99 21.59 0.09
CA HIS A 159 27.97 22.49 0.69
C HIS A 159 28.71 21.86 1.89
N GLU A 160 28.05 21.04 2.70
CA GLU A 160 28.71 20.26 3.75
C GLU A 160 29.73 19.29 3.16
N ALA A 161 29.38 18.57 2.09
CA ALA A 161 30.31 17.67 1.39
C ALA A 161 31.51 18.40 0.77
N GLU A 162 31.33 19.62 0.27
CA GLU A 162 32.43 20.46 -0.25
C GLU A 162 33.32 21.02 0.89
N ALA A 163 32.74 21.36 2.03
CA ALA A 163 33.46 21.83 3.21
C ALA A 163 34.32 20.72 3.83
N ASP A 164 33.79 19.50 3.95
CA ASP A 164 34.53 18.32 4.43
C ASP A 164 35.71 17.97 3.52
N ASN A 165 35.54 18.08 2.19
CA ASN A 165 36.64 17.89 1.24
C ASN A 165 37.74 18.94 1.39
N SER A 166 37.37 20.19 1.65
CA SER A 166 38.31 21.32 1.80
C SER A 166 39.11 21.25 3.12
N GLN A 167 38.51 20.70 4.18
CA GLN A 167 39.21 20.42 5.44
C GLN A 167 40.18 19.24 5.32
N GLY A 168 39.81 18.17 4.59
CA GLY A 168 40.71 17.05 4.31
C GLY A 168 41.96 17.41 3.50
N GLU A 169 41.85 18.33 2.54
CA GLU A 169 43.00 18.82 1.76
C GLU A 169 43.92 19.76 2.57
N SER A 170 43.35 20.50 3.52
CA SER A 170 44.12 21.38 4.42
C SER A 170 44.95 20.57 5.44
N GLU A 171 44.39 19.49 5.99
CA GLU A 171 45.10 18.60 6.93
C GLU A 171 46.23 17.81 6.25
N GLN A 172 46.07 17.43 4.98
CA GLN A 172 47.13 16.75 4.21
C GLN A 172 48.29 17.67 3.83
N ASN A 173 48.03 18.95 3.55
CA ASN A 173 49.08 19.93 3.23
C ASN A 173 49.89 20.35 4.48
N SER A 174 49.29 20.39 5.67
CA SER A 174 50.04 20.66 6.91
C SER A 174 51.01 19.54 7.30
N ASN A 175 50.74 18.29 6.92
CA ASN A 175 51.64 17.16 7.21
C ASN A 175 52.80 17.01 6.21
N GLN A 176 52.83 17.77 5.10
CA GLN A 176 53.95 17.79 4.16
C GLN A 176 54.94 18.94 4.38
N LEU A 177 54.67 19.85 5.32
CA LEU A 177 55.51 21.00 5.63
C LEU A 177 56.39 20.83 6.88
N GLU A 178 56.34 19.67 7.55
CA GLU A 178 57.15 19.34 8.74
C GLU A 178 58.23 18.23 8.51
N GLU A 179 58.55 17.86 7.27
CA GLU A 179 59.72 16.99 6.95
C GLU A 179 60.87 17.73 6.26
#